data_AF-F6I732-F1
#
_entry.id   AF-F6I732-F1
#
_cell.length_a   1.000
_cell.length_b   1.000
_cell.length_c   1.000
_cell.angle_alpha   90.00
_cell.angle_beta   90.00
_cell.angle_gamma   90.00
#
_symmetry.space_group_name_H-M   'P 1'
#
loop_
_entity.id
_entity.type
_entity.pdbx_description
1 polymer ?
#
loop_
_entity_poly.entity_id
_entity_poly.type
_entity_poly.pdbx_seq_one_letter_code
_entity_poly.pdbx_strand_id
1 'polypeptide(L)'
;MFPLWGDQGIIAKAFQEMKVGIEIPRDEEEGWFSSKSVAQTLSLVMVEEEGRIYREKAKELSKLFGDKDLQQRYINDFVEYLQNHRRNRKD
;
A
#
# COMPACT_ATOMS: atom_id res chain seq x y z
N MET A 1 -1.98 -10.34 0.49
CA MET A 1 -0.79 -9.60 0.94
C MET A 1 0.01 -10.52 1.83
N PHE A 2 1.33 -10.48 1.71
CA PHE A 2 2.24 -11.40 2.38
C PHE A 2 3.29 -10.59 3.16
N PRO A 3 2.94 -10.03 4.34
CA PRO A 3 3.86 -9.20 5.08
C PRO A 3 4.93 -10.07 5.75
N LEU A 4 6.19 -9.81 5.42
CA LEU A 4 7.35 -10.59 5.82
C LEU A 4 8.19 -9.89 6.87
N TRP A 5 8.40 -8.58 6.73
CA TRP A 5 9.37 -7.86 7.56
C TRP A 5 9.05 -6.37 7.72
N GLY A 6 9.55 -5.78 8.81
CA GLY A 6 9.42 -4.35 9.08
C GLY A 6 7.97 -3.91 9.33
N ASP A 7 7.60 -2.79 8.74
CA ASP A 7 6.27 -2.16 8.85
C ASP A 7 5.20 -2.79 7.94
N GLN A 8 5.57 -3.81 7.15
CA GLN A 8 4.66 -4.44 6.20
C GLN A 8 3.39 -4.99 6.84
N GLY A 9 3.46 -5.50 8.07
CA GLY A 9 2.27 -5.97 8.80
C GLY A 9 1.26 -4.85 9.07
N ILE A 10 1.76 -3.67 9.46
CA ILE A 10 0.92 -2.50 9.71
C ILE A 10 0.33 -1.99 8.38
N ILE A 11 1.16 -1.91 7.33
CA ILE A 11 0.72 -1.50 5.99
C ILE A 11 -0.35 -2.46 5.45
N ALA A 12 -0.16 -3.77 5.59
CA ALA A 12 -1.12 -4.77 5.14
C ALA A 12 -2.45 -4.64 5.88
N LYS A 13 -2.44 -4.41 7.20
CA LYS A 13 -3.66 -4.19 7.97
C LYS A 13 -4.41 -2.94 7.50
N ALA A 14 -3.71 -1.82 7.32
CA ALA A 14 -4.30 -0.59 6.81
C ALA A 14 -4.92 -0.78 5.40
N PHE A 15 -4.22 -1.48 4.50
CA PHE A 15 -4.71 -1.75 3.15
C PHE A 15 -5.92 -2.69 3.16
N GLN A 16 -5.98 -3.62 4.11
CA GLN A 16 -7.14 -4.50 4.30
C GLN A 16 -8.36 -3.73 4.81
N GLU A 17 -8.19 -2.81 5.76
CA GLU A 17 -9.27 -1.93 6.23
C GLU A 17 -9.82 -1.04 5.10
N MET A 18 -8.95 -0.60 4.19
CA MET A 18 -9.33 0.13 2.97
C MET A 18 -9.91 -0.77 1.86
N LYS A 19 -9.95 -2.09 2.07
CA LYS A 19 -10.34 -3.09 1.07
C LYS A 19 -9.54 -3.02 -0.22
N VAL A 20 -8.27 -2.65 -0.16
CA VAL A 20 -7.34 -2.59 -1.30
C VAL A 20 -6.70 -3.97 -1.56
N GLY A 21 -6.66 -4.80 -0.53
CA GLY A 21 -6.26 -6.20 -0.61
C GLY A 21 -6.68 -6.94 0.65
N ILE A 22 -6.33 -8.20 0.74
CA ILE A 22 -6.52 -9.03 1.93
C ILE A 22 -5.19 -9.68 2.29
N GLU A 23 -4.89 -9.83 3.57
CA GLU A 23 -3.75 -10.61 4.04
C GLU A 23 -4.00 -12.10 3.81
N ILE A 24 -2.96 -12.85 3.46
CA ILE A 24 -3.07 -14.31 3.33
C ILE A 24 -3.21 -14.88 4.74
N PRO A 25 -4.25 -15.68 5.03
CA PRO A 25 -4.39 -16.31 6.33
C PRO A 25 -3.17 -17.17 6.68
N ARG A 26 -2.69 -16.99 7.90
CA ARG A 26 -1.65 -17.81 8.53
C ARG A 26 -2.30 -18.77 9.50
N ASP A 27 -1.62 -19.89 9.71
CA ASP A 27 -1.92 -20.75 10.84
C ASP A 27 -1.65 -19.99 12.16
N GLU A 28 -2.59 -20.04 13.11
CA GLU A 28 -2.48 -19.26 14.36
C GLU A 28 -1.48 -19.87 15.36
N GLU A 29 -1.27 -21.18 15.29
CA GLU A 29 -0.36 -21.89 16.21
C GLU A 29 1.07 -21.83 15.69
N GLU A 30 1.25 -22.14 14.40
CA GLU A 30 2.56 -22.29 13.79
C GLU A 30 3.02 -21.06 13.00
N GLY A 31 2.10 -20.14 12.67
CA GLY A 31 2.41 -18.93 11.90
C GLY A 31 2.71 -19.17 10.41
N TRP A 32 2.62 -20.43 9.94
CA TRP A 32 2.92 -20.79 8.56
C TRP A 32 1.81 -20.41 7.59
N PHE A 33 2.20 -20.25 6.32
CA PHE A 33 1.28 -20.11 5.21
C PHE A 33 1.22 -21.42 4.44
N SER A 34 0.02 -21.81 4.02
CA SER A 34 -0.17 -22.99 3.17
C SER A 34 -0.30 -22.60 1.71
N SER A 35 0.15 -23.46 0.80
CA SER A 35 -0.10 -23.27 -0.64
C SER A 35 -1.59 -23.13 -0.96
N LYS A 36 -2.45 -23.81 -0.19
CA LYS A 36 -3.90 -23.70 -0.27
C LYS A 36 -4.40 -22.30 0.09
N SER A 37 -3.99 -21.72 1.24
CA SER A 37 -4.43 -20.38 1.63
C SER A 37 -3.95 -19.32 0.64
N VAL A 38 -2.72 -19.45 0.14
CA VAL A 38 -2.19 -18.58 -0.92
C VAL A 38 -3.06 -18.65 -2.18
N ALA A 39 -3.35 -19.86 -2.69
CA ALA A 39 -4.14 -20.05 -3.91
C ALA A 39 -5.57 -19.52 -3.75
N GLN A 40 -6.21 -19.76 -2.61
CA GLN A 40 -7.56 -19.27 -2.30
C GLN A 40 -7.59 -17.74 -2.23
N THR A 41 -6.64 -17.11 -1.54
CA THR A 41 -6.57 -15.65 -1.46
C THR A 41 -6.33 -15.02 -2.84
N LEU A 42 -5.49 -15.63 -3.68
CA LEU A 42 -5.27 -15.16 -5.05
C LEU A 42 -6.52 -15.30 -5.91
N SER A 43 -7.20 -16.45 -5.86
CA SER A 43 -8.45 -16.71 -6.58
C SER A 43 -9.52 -15.67 -6.21
N LEU A 44 -9.73 -15.46 -4.90
CA LEU A 44 -10.66 -14.46 -4.39
C LEU A 44 -10.38 -13.08 -4.99
N VAL A 45 -9.16 -12.57 -4.79
CA VAL A 45 -8.83 -11.18 -5.16
C VAL A 45 -8.77 -10.97 -6.67
N MET A 46 -8.37 -11.97 -7.45
CA MET A 46 -8.08 -11.79 -8.87
C MET A 46 -9.16 -12.32 -9.82
N VAL A 47 -9.91 -13.35 -9.43
CA VAL A 47 -10.81 -14.10 -10.31
C VAL A 47 -12.25 -13.99 -9.86
N GLU A 48 -12.53 -14.26 -8.58
CA GLU A 48 -13.88 -14.34 -8.05
C GLU A 48 -14.58 -12.96 -8.06
N GLU A 49 -15.92 -12.98 -8.14
CA GLU A 49 -16.72 -11.75 -8.17
C GLU A 49 -16.77 -11.09 -6.78
N GLU A 50 -16.74 -11.90 -5.72
CA GLU A 50 -16.64 -11.47 -4.32
C GLU A 50 -15.40 -10.60 -4.08
N GLY A 51 -14.29 -10.86 -4.79
CA GLY A 51 -13.08 -10.05 -4.68
C GLY A 51 -13.02 -8.86 -5.63
N ARG A 52 -14.06 -8.60 -6.43
CA ARG A 52 -14.14 -7.43 -7.31
C ARG A 52 -13.93 -6.12 -6.55
N ILE A 53 -14.43 -6.03 -5.32
CA ILE A 53 -14.25 -4.87 -4.45
C ILE A 53 -12.77 -4.51 -4.25
N TYR A 54 -11.89 -5.51 -4.10
CA TYR A 54 -10.46 -5.28 -3.94
C TYR A 54 -9.84 -4.71 -5.21
N ARG A 55 -10.23 -5.23 -6.39
CA ARG A 55 -9.74 -4.76 -7.69
C ARG A 55 -10.19 -3.32 -7.96
N GLU A 56 -11.43 -2.99 -7.63
CA GLU A 56 -11.97 -1.64 -7.81
C GLU A 56 -11.30 -0.63 -6.87
N LYS A 57 -11.13 -0.97 -5.58
CA LYS A 57 -10.45 -0.12 -4.61
C LYS A 57 -8.96 0.06 -4.93
N ALA A 58 -8.28 -1.00 -5.37
CA ALA A 58 -6.90 -0.89 -5.84
C ALA A 58 -6.77 0.03 -7.06
N LYS A 59 -7.71 -0.03 -8.02
CA LYS A 59 -7.74 0.88 -9.18
C LYS A 59 -8.06 2.33 -8.81
N GLU A 60 -8.90 2.54 -7.80
CA GLU A 60 -9.19 3.88 -7.28
C GLU A 60 -7.93 4.48 -6.65
N LEU A 61 -7.29 3.73 -5.76
CA LEU A 61 -6.11 4.18 -5.02
C LEU A 61 -4.88 4.33 -5.93
N SER A 62 -4.75 3.50 -6.97
CA SER A 62 -3.65 3.61 -7.92
C SER A 62 -3.68 4.92 -8.71
N LYS A 63 -4.85 5.53 -8.91
CA LYS A 63 -4.94 6.86 -9.54
C LYS A 63 -4.35 7.95 -8.64
N LEU A 64 -4.60 7.88 -7.34
CA LEU A 64 -4.06 8.84 -6.37
C LEU A 64 -2.54 8.74 -6.26
N PHE A 65 -2.01 7.53 -6.02
CA PHE A 65 -0.56 7.33 -5.91
C PHE A 65 0.15 7.45 -7.25
N GLY A 66 -0.55 7.19 -8.35
CA GLY A 66 -0.03 7.30 -9.72
C GLY A 66 -0.06 8.70 -10.30
N ASP A 67 -0.67 9.69 -9.62
CA ASP A 67 -0.70 11.09 -10.06
C ASP A 67 0.66 11.76 -9.88
N LYS A 68 1.54 11.55 -10.86
CA LYS A 68 2.91 12.07 -10.86
C LYS A 68 2.97 13.59 -10.82
N ASP A 69 2.02 14.27 -11.45
CA ASP A 69 2.00 15.74 -11.48
C ASP A 69 1.66 16.31 -10.11
N LEU A 70 0.73 15.69 -9.38
CA LEU A 70 0.46 16.02 -7.99
C LEU A 70 1.67 15.74 -7.09
N GLN A 71 2.26 14.54 -7.18
CA GLN A 71 3.42 14.19 -6.35
C GLN A 71 4.62 15.10 -6.62
N GLN A 72 4.86 15.45 -7.89
CA GLN A 72 5.95 16.34 -8.26
C GLN A 72 5.74 17.76 -7.71
N ARG A 73 4.51 18.28 -7.74
CA ARG A 73 4.19 19.58 -7.14
C ARG A 73 4.49 19.62 -5.65
N TYR A 74 4.07 18.61 -4.88
CA TYR A 74 4.39 18.55 -3.45
C TYR A 74 5.89 18.61 -3.17
N ILE A 75 6.70 17.90 -3.95
CA ILE A 75 8.16 17.92 -3.81
C ILE A 75 8.73 19.28 -4.22
N ASN A 76 8.25 19.87 -5.32
CA ASN A 76 8.71 21.17 -5.78
C ASN A 76 8.43 22.27 -4.75
N ASP A 77 7.21 22.33 -4.24
CA ASP A 77 6.78 23.31 -3.23
C ASP A 77 7.62 23.16 -1.94
N PHE A 78 7.89 21.92 -1.54
CA PHE A 78 8.75 21.64 -0.38
C PHE A 78 10.19 22.10 -0.61
N VAL A 79 10.77 21.83 -1.79
CA VAL A 79 12.13 22.26 -2.15
C VAL A 79 12.20 23.79 -2.22
N GLU A 80 11.24 24.44 -2.86
CA GLU A 80 11.15 25.91 -2.94
C GLU A 80 11.10 26.53 -1.55
N TYR A 81 10.27 25.98 -0.65
CA TYR A 81 10.21 26.42 0.73
C TYR A 81 11.59 26.37 1.42
N LEU A 82 12.32 25.25 1.29
CA LEU A 82 13.63 25.08 1.89
C LEU A 82 14.69 26.04 1.29
N GLN A 83 14.60 26.32 -0.01
CA GLN A 83 15.51 27.25 -0.69
C GLN A 83 15.29 28.68 -0.21
N ASN A 84 14.04 29.11 -0.11
CA ASN A 84 13.67 30.46 0.31
C ASN A 84 13.97 30.72 1.79
N HIS A 85 13.99 29.68 2.62
CA HIS A 85 14.25 29.77 4.07
C HIS A 85 15.64 29.28 4.46
N ARG A 86 16.56 29.16 3.51
CA ARG A 86 17.94 28.81 3.81
C ARG A 86 18.56 29.95 4.62
N ARG A 87 18.85 29.68 5.90
CA ARG A 87 19.61 30.64 6.73
C ARG A 87 20.92 30.95 6.00
N ASN A 88 21.08 32.20 5.56
CA ASN A 88 22.39 32.74 5.25
C ASN A 88 23.18 32.70 6.56
N ARG A 89 24.04 31.68 6.74
CA ARG A 89 25.15 31.78 7.67
C ARG A 89 25.98 32.96 7.15
N LYS A 90 25.80 34.12 7.77
CA LYS A 90 26.78 35.20 7.68
C LYS A 90 28.00 34.66 8.40
N ASP A 91 29.01 34.29 7.63
CA ASP A 91 30.38 34.17 8.12
C ASP A 91 30.87 35.53 8.65
#